data_AF-A0A4U7L1N7-F1
#
_entry.id   AF-A0A4U7L1N7-F1
#
_cell.length_a   1.000
_cell.length_b   1.000
_cell.length_c   1.000
_cell.angle_alpha   90.00
_cell.angle_beta   90.00
_cell.angle_gamma   90.00
#
_symmetry.space_group_name_H-M   'P 1'
#
loop_
_entity.id
_entity.type
_entity.pdbx_description
1 polymer ?
#
loop_
_entity_poly.entity_id
_entity_poly.type
_entity_poly.pdbx_seq_one_letter_code
_entity_poly.pdbx_strand_id
1 'polypeptide(L)'
;MFLTLLAALFVAAVGGALLVCLALGLLSLSQYIESHASRARRIGLRALYAIIIMQMLIVLTDDVPLLPLLPSLSTAPLHYSALRDPTWPYSASSSSANPWTALASLLLLPLASHIWLVRHHALASHSWHQHRYDTIHRPKLPGARLDWDVASLEPPATREMSNLQVCAVLAVCVWSVPVYRLIGRIAAAEWDGAGVVGAGGLSETSRRSR
;
A
#
# COMPACT_ATOMS: atom_id res chain seq x y z
N MET A 1 -37.50 -5.57 9.80
CA MET A 1 -36.90 -6.60 8.93
C MET A 1 -36.84 -6.19 7.46
N PHE A 2 -37.88 -5.59 6.88
CA PHE A 2 -37.82 -5.11 5.49
C PHE A 2 -36.81 -3.97 5.29
N LEU A 3 -36.78 -3.00 6.22
CA LEU A 3 -35.88 -1.84 6.14
C LEU A 3 -34.40 -2.22 6.31
N THR A 4 -34.11 -3.25 7.13
CA THR A 4 -32.77 -3.83 7.27
C THR A 4 -32.32 -4.59 6.02
N LEU A 5 -33.25 -5.31 5.35
CA LEU A 5 -32.98 -5.96 4.06
C LEU A 5 -32.70 -4.92 2.96
N LEU A 6 -33.51 -3.86 2.90
CA LEU A 6 -33.31 -2.75 1.96
C LEU A 6 -31.96 -2.07 2.19
N ALA A 7 -31.61 -1.80 3.45
CA ALA A 7 -30.31 -1.22 3.80
C ALA A 7 -29.14 -2.14 3.40
N ALA A 8 -29.24 -3.46 3.65
CA ALA A 8 -28.23 -4.42 3.26
C ALA A 8 -28.05 -4.48 1.72
N LEU A 9 -29.17 -4.51 0.98
CA LEU A 9 -29.15 -4.46 -0.49
C LEU A 9 -28.54 -3.16 -1.01
N PHE A 10 -28.87 -2.03 -0.40
CA PHE A 10 -28.29 -0.74 -0.76
C PHE A 10 -26.79 -0.71 -0.52
N VAL A 11 -26.32 -1.16 0.66
CA VAL A 11 -24.88 -1.24 0.97
C VAL A 11 -24.16 -2.18 0.00
N ALA A 12 -24.76 -3.34 -0.32
CA ALA A 12 -24.20 -4.27 -1.30
C ALA A 12 -24.13 -3.66 -2.71
N ALA A 13 -25.18 -2.97 -3.15
CA ALA A 13 -25.22 -2.31 -4.45
C ALA A 13 -24.20 -1.17 -4.56
N VAL A 14 -24.10 -0.32 -3.53
CA VAL A 14 -23.11 0.76 -3.48
C VAL A 14 -21.70 0.18 -3.44
N GLY A 15 -21.45 -0.85 -2.62
CA GLY A 15 -20.17 -1.55 -2.57
C GLY A 15 -19.79 -2.15 -3.93
N GLY A 16 -20.73 -2.82 -4.60
CA GLY A 16 -20.54 -3.37 -5.94
C GLY A 16 -20.22 -2.28 -6.97
N ALA A 17 -20.96 -1.18 -6.98
CA ALA A 17 -20.72 -0.05 -7.88
C ALA A 17 -19.33 0.58 -7.67
N LEU A 18 -18.89 0.73 -6.40
CA LEU A 18 -17.56 1.22 -6.06
C LEU A 18 -16.46 0.26 -6.56
N LEU A 19 -16.63 -1.05 -6.41
CA LEU A 19 -15.69 -2.04 -6.92
C LEU A 19 -15.59 -2.02 -8.44
N VAL A 20 -16.73 -1.88 -9.14
CA VAL A 20 -16.75 -1.74 -10.60
C VAL A 20 -16.03 -0.46 -11.04
N CYS A 21 -16.29 0.66 -10.36
CA CYS A 21 -15.59 1.93 -10.65
C CYS A 21 -14.08 1.81 -10.45
N LEU A 22 -13.65 1.14 -9.37
CA LEU A 22 -12.23 0.86 -9.12
C LEU A 22 -11.63 -0.04 -10.21
N ALA A 23 -12.33 -1.11 -10.59
CA ALA A 23 -11.87 -2.03 -11.64
C ALA A 23 -11.71 -1.32 -12.99
N LEU A 24 -12.69 -0.49 -13.39
CA LEU A 24 -12.62 0.30 -14.62
C LEU A 24 -11.50 1.35 -14.56
N GLY A 25 -11.28 1.98 -13.40
CA GLY A 25 -10.17 2.91 -13.20
C GLY A 25 -8.81 2.22 -13.34
N LEU A 26 -8.65 1.04 -12.75
CA LEU A 26 -7.43 0.23 -12.86
C LEU A 26 -7.19 -0.26 -14.29
N LEU A 27 -8.24 -0.63 -15.01
CA LEU A 27 -8.19 -1.01 -16.42
C LEU A 27 -7.78 0.18 -17.30
N SER A 28 -8.34 1.36 -17.06
CA SER A 28 -7.94 2.58 -17.75
C SER A 28 -6.47 2.91 -17.49
N LEU A 29 -6.01 2.69 -16.26
CA LEU A 29 -4.60 2.90 -15.90
C LEU A 29 -3.67 1.91 -16.60
N SER A 30 -4.04 0.63 -16.73
CA SER A 30 -3.22 -0.35 -17.45
C SER A 30 -3.09 -0.01 -18.93
N GLN A 31 -4.18 0.36 -19.60
CA GLN A 31 -4.18 0.84 -21.00
C GLN A 31 -3.35 2.11 -21.19
N TYR A 32 -3.35 3.01 -20.20
CA TYR A 32 -2.49 4.19 -20.24
C TYR A 32 -1.01 3.83 -20.12
N ILE A 33 -0.67 2.87 -19.25
CA ILE A 33 0.70 2.36 -19.11
C ILE A 33 1.16 1.70 -20.41
N GLU A 34 0.27 1.00 -21.12
CA GLU A 34 0.51 0.44 -22.46
C GLU A 34 0.96 1.51 -23.45
N SER A 35 0.06 2.47 -23.68
CA SER A 35 0.18 3.45 -24.75
C SER A 35 1.31 4.44 -24.48
N HIS A 36 1.64 4.67 -23.21
CA HIS A 36 2.58 5.72 -22.80
C HIS A 36 3.58 5.25 -21.73
N ALA A 37 4.19 4.08 -21.90
CA ALA A 37 5.14 3.50 -20.94
C ALA A 37 6.23 4.48 -20.44
N SER A 38 6.82 5.30 -21.33
CA SER A 38 7.83 6.30 -20.97
C SER A 38 7.29 7.45 -20.10
N ARG A 39 6.03 7.85 -20.32
CA ARG A 39 5.36 8.89 -19.53
C ARG A 39 4.89 8.33 -18.20
N ALA A 40 4.29 7.14 -18.21
CA ALA A 40 3.90 6.40 -17.01
C ALA A 40 5.11 6.20 -16.07
N ARG A 41 6.27 5.81 -16.62
CA ARG A 41 7.51 5.70 -15.84
C ARG A 41 7.90 7.00 -15.12
N ARG A 42 7.88 8.13 -15.83
CA ARG A 42 8.19 9.45 -15.26
C ARG A 42 7.19 9.85 -14.17
N ILE A 43 5.91 9.56 -14.36
CA ILE A 43 4.87 9.81 -13.37
C ILE A 43 5.12 8.96 -12.12
N GLY A 44 5.42 7.67 -12.28
CA GLY A 44 5.73 6.77 -11.18
C GLY A 44 6.96 7.21 -10.37
N LEU A 45 8.01 7.69 -11.02
CA LEU A 45 9.20 8.22 -10.33
C LEU A 45 8.88 9.49 -9.55
N ARG A 46 8.12 10.42 -10.13
CA ARG A 46 7.68 11.64 -9.42
C ARG A 46 6.79 11.31 -8.23
N ALA A 47 5.86 10.37 -8.40
CA ALA A 47 5.00 9.89 -7.32
C ALA A 47 5.81 9.26 -6.19
N LEU A 48 6.82 8.43 -6.50
CA LEU A 48 7.71 7.84 -5.51
C LEU A 48 8.41 8.91 -4.66
N TYR A 49 8.97 9.95 -5.28
CA TYR A 49 9.59 11.05 -4.53
C TYR A 49 8.58 11.81 -3.67
N ALA A 50 7.39 12.10 -4.20
CA ALA A 50 6.33 12.76 -3.44
C ALA A 50 5.93 11.94 -2.21
N ILE A 51 5.83 10.62 -2.34
CA ILE A 51 5.46 9.71 -1.23
C ILE A 51 6.56 9.67 -0.17
N ILE A 52 7.84 9.60 -0.57
CA ILE A 52 8.95 9.65 0.39
C ILE A 52 8.94 10.97 1.15
N ILE A 53 8.78 12.10 0.46
CA ILE A 53 8.69 13.43 1.09
C ILE A 53 7.51 13.49 2.05
N MET A 54 6.34 13.01 1.62
CA MET A 54 5.14 12.98 2.44
C MET A 54 5.30 12.10 3.68
N GLN A 55 5.98 10.95 3.55
CA GLN A 55 6.28 10.07 4.67
C GLN A 55 7.25 10.71 5.67
N MET A 56 8.26 11.43 5.19
CA MET A 56 9.16 12.22 6.05
C MET A 56 8.41 13.37 6.74
N LEU A 57 7.50 14.04 6.03
CA LEU A 57 6.69 15.12 6.60
C LEU A 57 5.79 14.60 7.73
N ILE A 58 5.11 13.47 7.52
CA ILE A 58 4.25 12.83 8.54
C ILE A 58 5.06 12.48 9.79
N VAL A 59 6.27 11.95 9.62
CA VAL A 59 7.16 11.66 10.76
C VAL A 59 7.50 12.93 11.54
N LEU A 60 7.79 14.04 10.84
CA LEU A 60 8.22 15.28 11.46
C LEU A 60 7.07 16.09 12.08
N THR A 61 5.86 16.03 11.51
CA THR A 61 4.72 16.83 11.98
C THR A 61 3.84 16.10 12.98
N ASP A 62 3.71 14.78 12.86
CA ASP A 62 2.77 13.99 13.67
C ASP A 62 3.46 13.09 14.71
N ASP A 63 4.79 13.20 14.87
CA ASP A 63 5.61 12.38 15.79
C ASP A 63 5.34 10.87 15.61
N VAL A 64 5.00 10.46 14.38
CA VAL A 64 4.71 9.06 14.07
C VAL A 64 6.02 8.29 14.20
N PRO A 65 6.05 7.17 14.96
CA PRO A 65 7.29 6.46 15.17
C PRO A 65 7.85 5.97 13.85
N LEU A 66 9.12 6.27 13.64
CA LEU A 66 9.88 5.89 12.45
C LEU A 66 9.99 4.37 12.28
N LEU A 67 10.01 3.62 13.39
CA LEU A 67 10.17 2.16 13.38
C LEU A 67 9.14 1.45 12.48
N PRO A 68 7.81 1.67 12.65
CA PRO A 68 6.79 1.10 11.78
C PRO A 68 6.95 1.40 10.29
N LEU A 69 7.48 2.58 9.94
CA LEU A 69 7.60 3.03 8.56
C LEU A 69 8.93 2.63 7.92
N LEU A 70 9.90 2.18 8.71
CA LEU A 70 11.25 1.82 8.28
C LEU A 70 11.27 0.75 7.18
N PRO A 71 10.45 -0.33 7.23
CA PRO A 71 10.39 -1.29 6.13
C PRO A 71 9.85 -0.69 4.82
N SER A 72 8.95 0.31 4.90
CA SER A 72 8.44 1.01 3.72
C SER A 72 9.45 2.01 3.16
N LEU A 73 10.25 2.64 4.01
CA LEU A 73 11.33 3.53 3.59
C LEU A 73 12.49 2.75 2.96
N SER A 74 12.80 1.56 3.47
CA SER A 74 13.87 0.71 2.93
C SER A 74 13.52 0.07 1.58
N THR A 75 12.23 -0.05 1.22
CA THR A 75 11.83 -0.48 -0.14
C THR A 75 11.96 0.63 -1.18
N ALA A 76 11.95 1.91 -0.79
CA ALA A 76 12.05 3.04 -1.71
C ALA A 76 13.20 2.91 -2.75
N PRO A 77 14.46 2.56 -2.38
CA PRO A 77 15.52 2.34 -3.36
C PRO A 77 15.25 1.16 -4.30
N LEU A 78 14.56 0.11 -3.85
CA LEU A 78 14.17 -1.04 -4.68
C LEU A 78 13.06 -0.69 -5.66
N HIS A 79 12.14 0.19 -5.27
CA HIS A 79 11.14 0.75 -6.18
C HIS A 79 11.79 1.69 -7.20
N TYR A 80 12.74 2.52 -6.75
CA TYR A 80 13.46 3.44 -7.63
C TYR A 80 14.27 2.71 -8.69
N SER A 81 15.05 1.68 -8.32
CA SER A 81 15.84 0.91 -9.29
C SER A 81 14.94 0.29 -10.37
N ALA A 82 13.84 -0.35 -9.95
CA ALA A 82 12.91 -0.98 -10.88
C ALA A 82 12.16 0.01 -11.79
N LEU A 83 11.81 1.20 -11.30
CA LEU A 83 11.19 2.24 -12.13
C LEU A 83 12.22 2.98 -13.00
N ARG A 84 13.52 2.87 -12.71
CA ARG A 84 14.59 3.46 -13.50
C ARG A 84 14.99 2.58 -14.69
N ASP A 85 14.55 1.33 -14.72
CA ASP A 85 14.90 0.45 -15.83
C ASP A 85 14.23 0.91 -17.14
N PRO A 86 14.99 0.97 -18.26
CA PRO A 86 14.46 1.34 -19.58
C PRO A 86 13.48 0.32 -20.15
N THR A 87 13.55 -0.92 -19.67
CA THR A 87 12.70 -2.04 -20.10
C THR A 87 11.41 -2.16 -19.29
N TRP A 88 11.18 -1.31 -18.29
CA TRP A 88 9.91 -1.24 -17.59
C TRP A 88 8.80 -0.72 -18.53
N PRO A 89 7.59 -1.33 -18.57
CA PRO A 89 7.04 -2.36 -17.67
C PRO A 89 7.33 -3.83 -18.06
N TYR A 90 7.90 -4.06 -19.24
CA TYR A 90 8.17 -5.39 -19.82
C TYR A 90 9.35 -6.15 -19.21
N SER A 91 10.02 -5.60 -18.19
CA SER A 91 11.11 -6.26 -17.47
C SER A 91 10.66 -7.45 -16.60
N ALA A 92 9.42 -7.91 -16.75
CA ALA A 92 8.84 -9.03 -16.01
C ALA A 92 9.66 -10.34 -16.11
N SER A 93 10.52 -10.49 -17.13
CA SER A 93 11.31 -11.71 -17.35
C SER A 93 12.83 -11.52 -17.60
N SER A 94 13.39 -10.31 -17.51
CA SER A 94 14.81 -10.08 -17.87
C SER A 94 15.78 -10.20 -16.68
N SER A 95 16.22 -11.42 -16.39
CA SER A 95 17.60 -11.86 -16.01
C SER A 95 18.42 -11.18 -14.89
N SER A 96 18.13 -9.99 -14.37
CA SER A 96 19.05 -9.25 -13.47
C SER A 96 18.58 -9.09 -12.03
N ALA A 97 17.29 -9.30 -11.74
CA ALA A 97 16.74 -9.18 -10.39
C ALA A 97 16.22 -10.53 -9.90
N ASN A 98 16.77 -11.02 -8.78
CA ASN A 98 16.32 -12.22 -8.11
C ASN A 98 14.79 -12.15 -7.87
N PRO A 99 13.96 -13.14 -8.29
CA PRO A 99 12.50 -13.09 -8.11
C PRO A 99 12.09 -12.86 -6.64
N TRP A 100 12.92 -13.31 -5.71
CA TRP A 100 12.77 -13.08 -4.27
C TRP A 100 12.87 -11.60 -3.89
N THR A 101 13.76 -10.81 -4.49
CA THR A 101 13.86 -9.36 -4.19
C THR A 101 12.68 -8.60 -4.78
N ALA A 102 12.18 -9.03 -5.94
CA ALA A 102 10.97 -8.49 -6.53
C ALA A 102 9.74 -8.75 -5.64
N LEU A 103 9.56 -9.99 -5.18
CA LEU A 103 8.49 -10.37 -4.25
C LEU A 103 8.61 -9.62 -2.91
N ALA A 104 9.83 -9.53 -2.38
CA ALA A 104 10.10 -8.82 -1.14
C ALA A 104 9.72 -7.34 -1.23
N SER A 105 10.12 -6.66 -2.31
CA SER A 105 9.80 -5.23 -2.50
C SER A 105 8.33 -4.95 -2.79
N LEU A 106 7.61 -5.87 -3.44
CA LEU A 106 6.20 -5.68 -3.81
C LEU A 106 5.22 -6.06 -2.71
N LEU A 107 5.51 -7.12 -1.95
CA LEU A 107 4.57 -7.68 -0.99
C LEU A 107 5.18 -7.72 0.40
N LEU A 108 6.32 -8.38 0.57
CA LEU A 108 6.80 -8.75 1.91
C LEU A 108 7.11 -7.53 2.80
N LEU A 109 7.84 -6.54 2.28
CA LEU A 109 8.22 -5.35 3.04
C LEU A 109 7.06 -4.36 3.24
N PRO A 110 6.21 -4.05 2.23
CA PRO A 110 4.99 -3.27 2.45
C PRO A 110 4.06 -3.93 3.48
N LEU A 111 3.88 -5.25 3.41
CA LEU A 111 3.03 -6.00 4.34
C LEU A 111 3.64 -6.03 5.75
N ALA A 112 4.96 -6.14 5.88
CA ALA A 112 5.65 -5.98 7.16
C ALA A 112 5.41 -4.59 7.77
N SER A 113 5.54 -3.52 6.99
CA SER A 113 5.23 -2.16 7.48
C SER A 113 3.75 -1.98 7.84
N HIS A 114 2.84 -2.62 7.09
CA HIS A 114 1.41 -2.62 7.37
C HIS A 114 1.12 -3.30 8.72
N ILE A 115 1.60 -4.53 8.92
CA ILE A 115 1.40 -5.27 10.17
C ILE A 115 2.01 -4.50 11.34
N TRP A 116 3.21 -3.96 11.16
CA TRP A 116 3.87 -3.20 12.23
C TRP A 116 3.09 -1.94 12.59
N LEU A 117 2.64 -1.16 11.60
CA LEU A 117 1.88 0.07 11.83
C LEU A 117 0.53 -0.22 12.50
N VAL A 118 -0.20 -1.24 12.02
CA VAL A 118 -1.48 -1.65 12.63
C VAL A 118 -1.27 -2.15 14.05
N ARG A 119 -0.24 -2.96 14.30
CA ARG A 119 0.10 -3.43 15.65
C ARG A 119 0.46 -2.26 16.56
N HIS A 120 1.26 -1.32 16.08
CA HIS A 120 1.64 -0.14 16.85
C HIS A 120 0.41 0.72 17.18
N HIS A 121 -0.48 0.93 16.21
CA HIS A 121 -1.74 1.64 16.43
C HIS A 121 -2.67 0.91 17.40
N ALA A 122 -2.79 -0.41 17.32
CA ALA A 122 -3.58 -1.21 18.25
C ALA A 122 -3.06 -1.08 19.70
N LEU A 123 -1.74 -1.10 19.89
CA LEU A 123 -1.14 -0.91 21.21
C LEU A 123 -1.32 0.52 21.73
N ALA A 124 -1.12 1.52 20.88
CA ALA A 124 -1.30 2.93 21.24
C ALA A 124 -2.78 3.26 21.55
N SER A 125 -3.72 2.79 20.73
CA SER A 125 -5.15 2.97 21.01
C SER A 125 -5.55 2.27 22.30
N HIS A 126 -5.05 1.06 22.56
CA HIS A 126 -5.31 0.36 23.81
C HIS A 126 -4.81 1.13 25.04
N SER A 127 -3.58 1.66 25.01
CA SER A 127 -3.05 2.45 26.13
C SER A 127 -3.85 3.75 26.33
N TRP A 128 -4.29 4.41 25.26
CA TRP A 128 -5.15 5.59 25.33
C TRP A 128 -6.55 5.27 25.88
N HIS A 129 -7.14 4.15 25.48
CA HIS A 129 -8.41 3.69 26.01
C HIS A 129 -8.32 3.38 27.50
N GLN A 130 -7.24 2.70 27.92
CA GLN A 130 -6.99 2.41 29.33
C GLN A 130 -6.82 3.69 30.15
N HIS A 131 -5.99 4.63 29.68
CA HIS A 131 -5.79 5.92 30.34
C HIS A 131 -7.10 6.74 30.47
N ARG A 132 -7.96 6.75 29.43
CA ARG A 132 -9.29 7.39 29.51
C ARG A 132 -10.21 6.69 30.50
N TYR A 133 -10.19 5.37 30.53
CA TYR A 133 -11.02 4.60 31.43
C TYR A 133 -10.63 4.88 32.89
N ASP A 134 -9.34 4.86 33.19
CA ASP A 134 -8.78 5.06 34.52
C ASP A 134 -8.99 6.51 35.02
N THR A 135 -8.93 7.50 34.12
CA THR A 135 -9.20 8.91 34.48
C THR A 135 -10.68 9.19 34.77
N ILE A 136 -11.60 8.55 34.04
CA ILE A 136 -13.06 8.79 34.17
C ILE A 136 -13.66 7.99 35.34
N HIS A 137 -13.31 6.72 35.50
CA HIS A 137 -13.95 5.81 36.46
C HIS A 137 -13.29 5.82 37.84
N ARG A 138 -12.43 6.81 38.13
CA ARG A 138 -11.72 6.92 39.40
C ARG A 138 -12.69 7.15 40.57
N PRO A 139 -12.85 6.20 41.50
CA PRO A 139 -13.48 6.53 42.78
C PRO A 139 -12.52 7.42 43.55
N LYS A 140 -12.92 8.67 43.82
CA LYS A 140 -12.21 9.57 44.74
C LYS A 140 -12.37 9.02 46.16
N LEU A 141 -11.53 8.06 46.54
CA LEU A 141 -11.53 7.53 47.90
C LEU A 141 -11.00 8.61 48.86
N PRO A 142 -11.69 8.85 49.99
CA PRO A 142 -11.23 9.79 51.00
C PRO A 142 -9.95 9.24 51.65
N GLY A 143 -8.80 9.87 51.38
CA GLY A 143 -7.54 9.51 52.04
C GLY A 143 -6.28 9.46 51.17
N ALA A 144 -6.35 9.70 49.85
CA ALA A 144 -5.19 9.94 48.97
C ALA A 144 -4.03 8.91 49.06
N ARG A 145 -4.32 7.65 49.39
CA ARG A 145 -3.29 6.64 49.75
C ARG A 145 -3.19 5.45 48.81
N LEU A 146 -3.80 5.51 47.63
CA LEU A 146 -3.86 4.40 46.65
C LEU A 146 -3.25 4.78 45.29
N ASP A 147 -2.28 5.70 45.29
CA ASP A 147 -1.66 6.21 44.06
C ASP A 147 -0.48 5.34 43.55
N TRP A 148 -0.16 4.22 44.22
CA TRP A 148 1.04 3.40 43.91
C TRP A 148 0.82 2.36 42.80
N ASP A 149 -0.43 1.98 42.49
CA ASP A 149 -0.75 1.04 41.40
C ASP A 149 -1.09 1.73 40.06
N VAL A 150 -1.02 3.06 40.02
CA VAL A 150 -1.37 3.84 38.83
C VAL A 150 -0.11 4.04 37.98
N ALA A 151 -0.12 3.49 36.76
CA ALA A 151 0.80 3.91 35.72
C ALA A 151 0.55 5.41 35.45
N SER A 152 1.53 6.25 35.77
CA SER A 152 1.65 7.70 35.54
C SER A 152 0.39 8.48 35.10
N LEU A 153 0.07 9.56 35.83
CA LEU A 153 -0.92 10.58 35.42
C LEU A 153 -0.55 11.32 34.11
N GLU A 154 0.65 11.10 33.60
CA GLU A 154 1.11 11.70 32.35
C GLU A 154 0.43 11.00 31.16
N PRO A 155 -0.05 11.79 30.17
CA PRO A 155 -0.59 11.20 28.95
C PRO A 155 0.47 10.32 28.29
N PRO A 156 0.09 9.19 27.67
CA PRO A 156 1.05 8.33 27.01
C PRO A 156 1.83 9.12 25.95
N ALA A 157 3.14 8.88 25.88
CA ALA A 157 4.06 9.64 25.02
C ALA A 157 3.75 9.54 23.52
N THR A 158 2.99 8.52 23.10
CA THR A 158 2.59 8.34 21.70
C THR A 158 1.26 9.03 21.42
N ARG A 159 1.24 9.93 20.44
CA ARG A 159 0.01 10.61 20.00
C ARG A 159 -1.02 9.60 19.48
N GLU A 160 -2.29 9.82 19.81
CA GLU A 160 -3.40 9.02 19.28
C GLU A 160 -3.65 9.38 17.80
N MET A 161 -3.58 8.38 16.92
CA MET A 161 -3.98 8.52 15.52
C MET A 161 -5.38 7.94 15.33
N SER A 162 -6.23 8.65 14.58
CA SER A 162 -7.55 8.13 14.18
C SER A 162 -7.41 6.97 13.18
N ASN A 163 -8.39 6.05 13.17
CA ASN A 163 -8.40 4.93 12.23
C ASN A 163 -8.32 5.40 10.76
N LEU A 164 -8.98 6.52 10.43
CA LEU A 164 -8.94 7.10 9.08
C LEU A 164 -7.54 7.60 8.72
N GLN A 165 -6.81 8.22 9.65
CA GLN A 165 -5.43 8.64 9.41
C GLN A 165 -4.52 7.44 9.15
N VAL A 166 -4.67 6.36 9.94
CA VAL A 166 -3.89 5.12 9.73
C VAL A 166 -4.20 4.52 8.36
N CYS A 167 -5.48 4.43 7.98
CA CYS A 167 -5.87 3.96 6.65
C CYS A 167 -5.30 4.83 5.53
N ALA A 168 -5.28 6.16 5.69
CA ALA A 168 -4.71 7.07 4.70
C ALA A 168 -3.20 6.86 4.55
N VAL A 169 -2.45 6.73 5.65
CA VAL A 169 -1.00 6.44 5.62
C VAL A 169 -0.73 5.09 4.96
N LEU A 170 -1.51 4.06 5.29
CA LEU A 170 -1.35 2.74 4.67
C LEU A 170 -1.65 2.78 3.16
N ALA A 171 -2.76 3.38 2.76
CA ALA A 171 -3.16 3.42 1.36
C ALA A 171 -2.19 4.26 0.52
N VAL A 172 -1.84 5.46 0.99
CA VAL A 172 -1.06 6.44 0.23
C VAL A 172 0.44 6.18 0.35
N CYS A 173 0.97 5.94 1.56
CA CYS A 173 2.41 5.84 1.75
C CYS A 173 2.93 4.40 1.55
N VAL A 174 2.20 3.39 2.00
CA VAL A 174 2.68 2.00 1.97
C VAL A 174 2.28 1.29 0.67
N TRP A 175 1.03 1.39 0.23
CA TRP A 175 0.49 0.55 -0.84
C TRP A 175 0.47 1.17 -2.23
N SER A 176 0.48 2.51 -2.35
CA SER A 176 0.35 3.18 -3.66
C SER A 176 1.45 2.79 -4.67
N VAL A 177 2.72 2.77 -4.26
CA VAL A 177 3.85 2.40 -5.14
C VAL A 177 3.87 0.90 -5.48
N PRO A 178 3.71 -0.02 -4.51
CA PRO A 178 3.57 -1.44 -4.82
C PRO A 178 2.42 -1.74 -5.78
N VAL A 179 1.24 -1.15 -5.55
CA VAL A 179 0.07 -1.32 -6.42
C VAL A 179 0.36 -0.79 -7.83
N TYR A 180 0.95 0.40 -7.94
CA TYR A 180 1.33 0.96 -9.24
C TYR A 180 2.29 0.05 -10.02
N ARG A 181 3.30 -0.51 -9.34
CA ARG A 181 4.24 -1.46 -9.96
C ARG A 181 3.57 -2.79 -10.32
N LEU A 182 2.65 -3.28 -9.49
CA LEU A 182 1.92 -4.51 -9.74
C LEU A 182 1.05 -4.39 -11.00
N ILE A 183 0.32 -3.28 -11.14
CA ILE A 183 -0.50 -2.99 -12.33
C ILE A 183 0.36 -2.96 -13.58
N GLY A 184 1.51 -2.27 -13.54
CA GLY A 184 2.44 -2.26 -14.67
C GLY A 184 2.92 -3.66 -15.07
N ARG A 185 3.17 -4.54 -14.08
CA ARG A 185 3.57 -5.94 -14.35
C ARG A 185 2.45 -6.78 -14.95
N ILE A 186 1.22 -6.64 -14.45
CA ILE A 186 0.05 -7.36 -14.99
C ILE A 186 -0.19 -6.94 -16.44
N ALA A 187 -0.15 -5.63 -16.70
CA ALA A 187 -0.29 -5.07 -18.03
C ALA A 187 0.77 -5.64 -19.00
N ALA A 188 2.04 -5.69 -18.58
CA ALA A 188 3.10 -6.29 -19.39
C ALA A 188 2.91 -7.80 -19.64
N ALA A 189 2.46 -8.57 -18.63
CA ALA A 189 2.27 -10.01 -18.75
C ALA A 189 1.13 -10.40 -19.70
N GLU A 190 0.05 -9.61 -19.73
CA GLU A 190 -1.08 -9.82 -20.65
C GLU A 190 -0.63 -9.71 -22.11
N TRP A 191 0.28 -8.80 -22.42
CA TRP A 191 0.71 -8.55 -23.80
C TRP A 191 1.85 -9.44 -24.29
N ASP A 192 2.76 -9.87 -23.42
CA ASP A 192 3.82 -10.82 -23.81
C ASP A 192 3.20 -12.17 -24.22
N GLY A 193 2.06 -12.54 -23.61
CA GLY A 193 1.25 -13.70 -24.02
C GLY A 193 0.53 -13.53 -25.37
N ALA A 194 0.19 -12.31 -25.77
CA ALA A 194 -0.49 -12.03 -27.04
C ALA A 194 0.46 -12.09 -28.25
N GLY A 195 1.76 -11.91 -28.05
CA GLY A 195 2.78 -11.96 -29.11
C GLY A 195 3.14 -13.37 -29.62
N VAL A 196 2.86 -14.42 -28.83
CA VAL A 196 3.28 -15.81 -29.16
C VAL A 196 2.35 -16.48 -30.20
N VAL A 197 1.11 -16.01 -30.38
CA VAL A 197 0.18 -16.59 -31.37
C VAL A 197 0.43 -16.07 -32.80
N GLY A 198 1.19 -14.99 -32.98
CA GLY A 198 1.44 -14.38 -34.30
C GLY A 198 2.69 -14.87 -35.04
N ALA A 199 3.62 -15.54 -34.36
CA ALA A 199 4.95 -15.86 -34.91
C ALA A 199 5.09 -17.31 -35.44
N GLY A 200 3.99 -18.08 -35.51
CA GLY A 200 3.99 -19.45 -36.04
C GLY A 200 3.67 -19.59 -37.53
N GLY A 201 3.34 -18.49 -38.24
CA GLY A 201 2.74 -18.56 -39.58
C GLY A 201 3.65 -18.24 -40.77
N LEU A 202 4.93 -17.87 -40.57
CA LEU A 202 5.76 -17.29 -41.64
C LEU A 202 7.09 -18.01 -41.94
N SER A 203 7.31 -19.24 -41.46
CA SER A 203 8.55 -19.97 -41.73
C SER A 203 8.40 -21.25 -42.58
N GLU A 204 7.38 -21.35 -43.44
CA GLU A 204 7.17 -22.57 -44.25
C GLU A 204 7.16 -22.37 -45.78
N THR A 205 7.48 -21.17 -46.28
CA THR A 205 7.55 -20.89 -47.74
C THR A 205 8.96 -20.80 -48.32
N SER A 206 10.02 -20.91 -47.52
CA SER A 206 11.41 -20.81 -48.02
C SER A 206 12.15 -22.15 -48.12
N ARG A 207 11.44 -23.27 -48.32
CA ARG A 207 12.05 -24.61 -48.50
C ARG A 207 11.60 -25.35 -49.76
N ARG A 208 11.16 -24.61 -50.79
CA ARG A 208 10.89 -25.13 -52.14
C ARG A 208 11.60 -24.28 -53.21
N SER A 209 12.92 -24.19 -53.11
CA SER A 209 13.75 -23.83 -54.27
C SER A 209 15.22 -24.12 -53.94
N ARG A 210 15.60 -25.39 -54.05
CA ARG A 210 16.96 -25.84 -54.39
C ARG A 210 16.91 -27.31 -54.74
#